data_AF-A0A3B0PA98-F1
#
_entry.id   AF-A0A3B0PA98-F1
#
_cell.length_a   1.000
_cell.length_b   1.000
_cell.length_c   1.000
_cell.angle_alpha   90.00
_cell.angle_beta   90.00
_cell.angle_gamma   90.00
#
_symmetry.space_group_name_H-M   'P 1'
#
loop_
_entity.id
_entity.type
_entity.pdbx_description
1 polymer ?
#
loop_
_entity_poly.entity_id
_entity_poly.type
_entity_poly.pdbx_seq_one_letter_code
_entity_poly.pdbx_strand_id
1 'polypeptide(L)'
;MKILVLGATGSIGKQAIDVICQLKYQLVGFSYYQNHNEANNILKQLNPNYVLCHSDPKYNKNVKSDLIELIDKSKPKVIINAINGYHGIEASLIALSKKKDLLLANKESLVIAGSQLEAIRKDTKTTIYPIDSEHSALYDLLKDKKKNQIKQLMITASGAGYFNKDISELRKLTYNDLLNHPNWKMGAEISINSATFVNKVYEIVEAYHLFKIKDIIPVVERSSTIHAGVIYQDNSIHFHATTNDMRW
;
A
#
# COMPACT_ATOMS: atom_id res chain seq x y z
N MET A 1 -0.92 -17.40 -11.01
CA MET A 1 0.31 -16.60 -10.76
C MET A 1 0.87 -16.94 -9.38
N LYS A 2 2.20 -16.92 -9.17
CA LYS A 2 2.84 -17.19 -7.87
C LYS A 2 3.06 -15.88 -7.09
N ILE A 3 2.51 -15.76 -5.89
CA ILE A 3 2.52 -14.52 -5.09
C ILE A 3 3.08 -14.80 -3.70
N LEU A 4 3.96 -13.92 -3.23
CA LEU A 4 4.44 -13.87 -1.85
C LEU A 4 3.83 -12.66 -1.15
N VAL A 5 3.27 -12.82 0.05
CA VAL A 5 2.66 -11.72 0.82
C VAL A 5 3.48 -11.44 2.08
N LEU A 6 3.98 -10.23 2.23
CA LEU A 6 4.73 -9.79 3.41
C LEU A 6 3.80 -8.99 4.33
N GLY A 7 3.76 -9.31 5.61
CA GLY A 7 2.78 -8.72 6.54
C GLY A 7 1.37 -9.30 6.39
N ALA A 8 1.26 -10.59 6.08
CA ALA A 8 0.00 -11.24 5.69
C ALA A 8 -1.11 -11.21 6.74
N THR A 9 -0.79 -11.13 8.03
CA THR A 9 -1.78 -11.13 9.11
C THR A 9 -2.33 -9.74 9.44
N GLY A 10 -1.85 -8.70 8.76
CA GLY A 10 -2.36 -7.33 8.86
C GLY A 10 -3.63 -7.10 8.03
N SER A 11 -4.19 -5.89 8.09
CA SER A 11 -5.44 -5.54 7.38
C SER A 11 -5.31 -5.73 5.86
N ILE A 12 -4.29 -5.14 5.24
CA ILE A 12 -4.03 -5.26 3.80
C ILE A 12 -3.59 -6.68 3.43
N GLY A 13 -2.75 -7.31 4.26
CA GLY A 13 -2.29 -8.68 4.02
C GLY A 13 -3.44 -9.70 3.89
N LYS A 14 -4.44 -9.61 4.77
CA LYS A 14 -5.65 -10.45 4.70
C LYS A 14 -6.48 -10.18 3.45
N GLN A 15 -6.70 -8.90 3.13
CA GLN A 15 -7.44 -8.52 1.92
C GLN A 15 -6.73 -8.98 0.64
N ALA A 16 -5.40 -8.89 0.60
CA ALA A 16 -4.60 -9.43 -0.49
C ALA A 16 -4.75 -10.95 -0.63
N ILE A 17 -4.83 -11.68 0.49
CA ILE A 17 -5.09 -13.13 0.49
C ILE A 17 -6.49 -13.44 -0.02
N ASP A 18 -7.51 -12.66 0.34
CA ASP A 18 -8.87 -12.80 -0.18
C ASP A 18 -8.88 -12.65 -1.72
N VAL A 19 -8.21 -11.62 -2.25
CA VAL A 19 -8.09 -11.39 -3.70
C VAL A 19 -7.30 -12.53 -4.38
N ILE A 20 -6.21 -13.01 -3.77
CA ILE A 20 -5.47 -14.18 -4.25
C ILE A 20 -6.38 -15.40 -4.40
N CYS A 21 -7.26 -15.65 -3.42
CA CYS A 21 -8.22 -16.74 -3.47
C CYS A 21 -9.25 -16.55 -4.58
N GLN A 22 -9.85 -15.36 -4.67
CA GLN A 22 -10.86 -15.03 -5.69
C GLN A 22 -10.31 -15.20 -7.12
N LEU A 23 -9.08 -14.74 -7.36
CA LEU A 23 -8.41 -14.83 -8.65
C LEU A 23 -7.73 -16.18 -8.91
N LYS A 24 -7.86 -17.14 -7.98
CA LYS A 24 -7.24 -18.48 -8.06
C LYS A 24 -5.73 -18.41 -8.30
N TYR A 25 -5.07 -17.43 -7.70
CA TYR A 25 -3.61 -17.32 -7.69
C TYR A 25 -3.01 -18.20 -6.59
N GLN A 26 -1.73 -18.51 -6.71
CA GLN A 26 -1.01 -19.35 -5.78
C GLN A 26 -0.25 -18.50 -4.78
N LEU A 27 -0.65 -18.56 -3.50
CA LEU A 27 0.16 -18.08 -2.39
C LEU A 27 1.33 -19.04 -2.18
N VAL A 28 2.54 -18.66 -2.60
CA VAL A 28 3.74 -19.52 -2.44
C VAL A 28 4.30 -19.46 -1.03
N GLY A 29 4.11 -18.33 -0.35
CA GLY A 29 4.51 -18.13 1.02
C GLY A 29 4.02 -16.80 1.58
N PHE A 30 4.25 -16.60 2.88
CA PHE A 30 3.99 -15.32 3.51
C PHE A 30 4.91 -15.04 4.70
N SER A 31 5.00 -13.77 5.09
CA SER A 31 5.62 -13.36 6.35
C SER A 31 4.63 -12.68 7.29
N TYR A 32 4.89 -12.76 8.59
CA TYR A 32 4.12 -12.08 9.63
C TYR A 32 4.95 -11.87 10.91
N TYR A 33 4.48 -11.02 11.82
CA TYR A 33 5.11 -10.78 13.13
C TYR A 33 4.54 -11.72 14.21
N GLN A 34 3.59 -11.26 15.03
CA GLN A 34 3.13 -12.00 16.24
C GLN A 34 1.70 -12.59 16.16
N ASN A 35 0.91 -12.27 15.13
CA ASN A 35 -0.48 -12.75 15.05
C ASN A 35 -0.56 -14.22 14.57
N HIS A 36 -0.19 -15.16 15.46
CA HIS A 36 -0.12 -16.59 15.16
C HIS A 36 -1.50 -17.21 14.86
N ASN A 37 -2.58 -16.70 15.47
CA ASN A 37 -3.93 -17.19 15.21
C ASN A 37 -4.30 -17.00 13.74
N GLU A 38 -4.07 -15.80 13.22
CA GLU A 38 -4.35 -15.51 11.81
C GLU A 38 -3.40 -16.26 10.87
N ALA A 39 -2.12 -16.38 11.22
CA ALA A 39 -1.17 -17.17 10.43
C ALA A 39 -1.60 -18.65 10.32
N ASN A 40 -2.14 -19.22 11.40
CA ASN A 40 -2.69 -20.57 11.40
C ASN A 40 -3.94 -20.71 10.53
N ASN A 41 -4.79 -19.67 10.45
CA ASN A 41 -5.94 -19.66 9.56
C ASN A 41 -5.49 -19.71 8.09
N ILE A 42 -4.51 -18.87 7.71
CA ILE A 42 -3.93 -18.86 6.35
C ILE A 42 -3.31 -20.22 6.01
N LEU A 43 -2.57 -20.82 6.96
CA LEU A 43 -1.97 -22.15 6.79
C LEU A 43 -3.01 -23.25 6.55
N LYS A 44 -4.13 -23.25 7.30
CA LYS A 44 -5.22 -24.21 7.12
C LYS A 44 -5.94 -24.03 5.79
N GLN A 45 -6.16 -22.79 5.39
CA GLN A 45 -6.92 -22.45 4.18
C GLN A 45 -6.13 -22.73 2.90
N LEU A 46 -4.85 -22.34 2.85
CA LEU A 46 -4.07 -22.29 1.61
C LEU A 46 -2.83 -23.20 1.61
N ASN A 47 -2.43 -23.70 2.78
CA ASN A 47 -1.25 -24.54 2.98
C ASN A 47 -0.01 -24.09 2.16
N PRO A 48 0.40 -22.81 2.20
CA PRO A 48 1.56 -22.34 1.45
C PRO A 48 2.84 -23.07 1.90
N ASN A 49 3.80 -23.18 0.99
CA ASN A 49 5.02 -23.96 1.22
C ASN A 49 6.00 -23.25 2.15
N TYR A 50 6.00 -21.92 2.19
CA TYR A 50 6.99 -21.13 2.91
C TYR A 50 6.33 -20.14 3.87
N VAL A 51 6.79 -20.11 5.12
CA VAL A 51 6.31 -19.16 6.13
C VAL A 51 7.49 -18.61 6.90
N LEU A 52 7.51 -17.28 7.07
CA LEU A 52 8.46 -16.57 7.91
C LEU A 52 7.71 -15.83 9.04
N CYS A 53 7.94 -16.25 10.28
CA CYS A 53 7.54 -15.53 11.47
C CYS A 53 8.73 -14.71 11.99
N HIS A 54 8.58 -13.39 11.99
CA HIS A 54 9.64 -12.48 12.41
C HIS A 54 9.86 -12.45 13.93
N SER A 55 8.86 -12.81 14.74
CA SER A 55 8.98 -12.77 16.21
C SER A 55 9.51 -14.07 16.82
N ASP A 56 9.31 -15.21 16.17
CA ASP A 56 9.70 -16.51 16.70
C ASP A 56 9.93 -17.53 15.56
N PRO A 57 11.19 -17.92 15.30
CA PRO A 57 11.55 -18.85 14.23
C PRO A 57 10.90 -20.23 14.33
N LYS A 58 10.38 -20.65 15.50
CA LYS A 58 9.73 -21.96 15.65
C LYS A 58 8.47 -22.10 14.79
N TYR A 59 7.87 -20.98 14.38
CA TYR A 59 6.70 -20.96 13.49
C TYR A 59 7.09 -20.85 12.00
N ASN A 60 8.38 -20.86 11.67
CA ASN A 60 8.81 -20.86 10.29
C ASN A 60 8.48 -22.21 9.62
N LYS A 61 8.15 -22.17 8.33
CA LYS A 61 7.92 -23.35 7.51
C LYS A 61 8.83 -23.29 6.30
N ASN A 62 9.75 -24.26 6.17
CA ASN A 62 10.68 -24.41 5.05
C ASN A 62 11.65 -23.22 4.79
N VAL A 63 11.76 -22.27 5.73
CA VAL A 63 12.69 -21.12 5.72
C VAL A 63 13.34 -21.04 7.10
N LYS A 64 14.61 -20.64 7.20
CA LYS A 64 15.36 -20.63 8.47
C LYS A 64 15.32 -19.27 9.16
N SER A 65 15.66 -18.17 8.49
CA SER A 65 15.96 -16.93 9.23
C SER A 65 15.36 -15.65 8.68
N ASP A 66 15.33 -15.44 7.36
CA ASP A 66 15.14 -14.09 6.85
C ASP A 66 14.32 -14.00 5.56
N LEU A 67 14.03 -12.75 5.19
CA LEU A 67 13.25 -12.42 4.02
C LEU A 67 13.95 -12.78 2.71
N ILE A 68 15.28 -12.72 2.67
CA ILE A 68 16.08 -13.07 1.49
C ILE A 68 15.88 -14.55 1.17
N GLU A 69 16.04 -15.41 2.18
CA GLU A 69 15.82 -16.85 2.05
C GLU A 69 14.37 -17.17 1.68
N LEU A 70 13.39 -16.48 2.28
CA LEU A 70 11.98 -16.63 1.93
C LEU A 70 11.74 -16.37 0.44
N ILE A 71 12.27 -15.26 -0.10
CA ILE A 71 12.11 -14.89 -1.51
C ILE A 71 12.83 -15.88 -2.42
N ASP A 72 14.07 -16.25 -2.09
CA ASP A 72 14.89 -17.15 -2.90
C ASP A 72 14.29 -18.56 -3.01
N LYS A 73 13.76 -19.10 -1.90
CA LYS A 73 13.13 -20.42 -1.86
C LYS A 73 11.73 -20.42 -2.49
N SER A 74 10.91 -19.43 -2.18
CA SER A 74 9.52 -19.38 -2.66
C SER A 74 9.39 -19.02 -4.14
N LYS A 75 10.41 -18.38 -4.72
CA LYS A 75 10.49 -17.98 -6.14
C LYS A 75 9.18 -17.36 -6.65
N PRO A 76 8.67 -16.29 -6.00
CA PRO A 76 7.43 -15.67 -6.41
C PRO A 76 7.60 -14.98 -7.77
N LYS A 77 6.47 -14.79 -8.48
CA LYS A 77 6.42 -13.91 -9.65
C LYS A 77 6.35 -12.45 -9.20
N VAL A 78 5.50 -12.18 -8.21
CA VAL A 78 5.30 -10.84 -7.62
C VAL A 78 5.29 -10.92 -6.10
N ILE A 79 5.71 -9.85 -5.44
CA ILE A 79 5.69 -9.71 -3.97
C ILE A 79 4.71 -8.62 -3.60
N ILE A 80 3.81 -8.89 -2.66
CA ILE A 80 2.96 -7.89 -2.01
C ILE A 80 3.63 -7.47 -0.71
N ASN A 81 3.99 -6.18 -0.58
CA ASN A 81 4.48 -5.62 0.67
C ASN A 81 3.36 -4.89 1.41
N ALA A 82 2.79 -5.57 2.41
CA ALA A 82 1.75 -5.07 3.30
C ALA A 82 2.26 -4.90 4.75
N ILE A 83 3.58 -4.79 4.94
CA ILE A 83 4.18 -4.46 6.23
C ILE A 83 3.91 -2.97 6.52
N ASN A 84 3.51 -2.65 7.75
CA ASN A 84 3.25 -1.27 8.16
C ASN A 84 4.53 -0.53 8.56
N GLY A 85 4.55 0.78 8.32
CA GLY A 85 5.60 1.67 8.81
C GLY A 85 6.98 1.42 8.20
N TYR A 86 8.02 1.91 8.87
CA TYR A 86 9.40 1.85 8.38
C TYR A 86 9.96 0.43 8.20
N HIS A 87 9.38 -0.57 8.87
CA HIS A 87 9.78 -1.97 8.72
C HIS A 87 9.55 -2.50 7.30
N GLY A 88 8.63 -1.90 6.53
CA GLY A 88 8.39 -2.27 5.14
C GLY A 88 9.48 -1.83 4.16
N ILE A 89 10.35 -0.88 4.54
CA ILE A 89 11.37 -0.32 3.64
C ILE A 89 12.38 -1.40 3.22
N GLU A 90 12.91 -2.15 4.19
CA GLU A 90 13.86 -3.23 3.94
C GLU A 90 13.27 -4.28 3.02
N ALA A 91 11.98 -4.63 3.23
CA ALA A 91 11.27 -5.59 2.40
C ALA A 91 11.14 -5.11 0.94
N SER A 92 10.83 -3.84 0.71
CA SER A 92 10.77 -3.24 -0.63
C SER A 92 12.13 -3.24 -1.32
N LEU A 93 13.20 -2.89 -0.60
CA LEU A 93 14.57 -2.89 -1.13
C LEU A 93 14.98 -4.31 -1.56
N ILE A 94 14.80 -5.30 -0.68
CA ILE A 94 15.14 -6.70 -0.97
C ILE A 94 14.32 -7.22 -2.15
N ALA A 95 13.02 -6.96 -2.19
CA ALA A 95 12.14 -7.42 -3.26
C ALA A 95 12.62 -6.95 -4.64
N LEU A 96 12.90 -5.65 -4.79
CA LEU A 96 13.38 -5.09 -6.05
C LEU A 96 14.78 -5.59 -6.39
N SER A 97 15.71 -5.65 -5.42
CA SER A 97 17.07 -6.18 -5.62
C SER A 97 17.06 -7.65 -6.07
N LYS A 98 16.05 -8.43 -5.66
CA LYS A 98 15.80 -9.80 -6.12
C LYS A 98 15.07 -9.89 -7.46
N LYS A 99 14.95 -8.76 -8.18
CA LYS A 99 14.32 -8.64 -9.50
C LYS A 99 12.86 -9.12 -9.49
N LYS A 100 12.13 -8.79 -8.42
CA LYS A 100 10.70 -9.09 -8.29
C LYS A 100 9.90 -7.82 -8.45
N ASP A 101 8.83 -7.91 -9.23
CA ASP A 101 7.82 -6.86 -9.25
C ASP A 101 7.17 -6.77 -7.86
N LEU A 102 6.93 -5.54 -7.45
CA LEU A 102 6.50 -5.19 -6.10
C LEU A 102 5.12 -4.54 -6.16
N LEU A 103 4.14 -5.16 -5.52
CA LEU A 103 2.86 -4.54 -5.22
C LEU A 103 2.98 -3.92 -3.83
N LEU A 104 2.91 -2.60 -3.75
CA LEU A 104 3.34 -1.84 -2.58
C LEU A 104 2.14 -1.16 -1.90
N ALA A 105 1.81 -1.62 -0.70
CA ALA A 105 0.86 -0.94 0.19
C ALA A 105 1.58 -0.07 1.25
N ASN A 106 2.87 -0.33 1.49
CA ASN A 106 3.69 0.42 2.42
C ASN A 106 4.18 1.73 1.80
N LYS A 107 3.42 2.81 1.95
CA LYS A 107 3.76 4.15 1.43
C LYS A 107 5.09 4.69 1.98
N GLU A 108 5.43 4.35 3.22
CA GLU A 108 6.66 4.77 3.90
C GLU A 108 7.92 4.36 3.14
N SER A 109 7.88 3.24 2.43
CA SER A 109 8.95 2.82 1.50
C SER A 109 9.28 3.91 0.49
N LEU A 110 8.26 4.49 -0.16
CA LEU A 110 8.46 5.52 -1.17
C LEU A 110 8.76 6.88 -0.55
N VAL A 111 8.16 7.21 0.59
CA VAL A 111 8.42 8.48 1.29
C VAL A 111 9.85 8.57 1.78
N ILE A 112 10.39 7.50 2.37
CA ILE A 112 11.72 7.52 3.01
C ILE A 112 12.82 7.13 2.01
N ALA A 113 12.58 6.10 1.19
CA ALA A 113 13.60 5.51 0.33
C ALA A 113 13.30 5.66 -1.18
N GLY A 114 12.40 6.57 -1.57
CA GLY A 114 11.88 6.64 -2.94
C GLY A 114 12.94 6.84 -4.04
N SER A 115 14.03 7.58 -3.77
CA SER A 115 15.14 7.74 -4.73
C SER A 115 15.96 6.46 -4.87
N GLN A 116 16.19 5.75 -3.76
CA GLN A 116 16.94 4.48 -3.74
C GLN A 116 16.13 3.36 -4.41
N LEU A 117 14.83 3.27 -4.10
CA LEU A 117 13.91 2.33 -4.74
C LEU A 117 13.85 2.57 -6.25
N GLU A 118 13.79 3.83 -6.70
CA GLU A 118 13.78 4.15 -8.12
C GLU A 118 15.09 3.75 -8.82
N ALA A 119 16.25 3.93 -8.17
CA ALA A 119 17.53 3.49 -8.71
C ALA A 119 17.55 1.95 -8.90
N ILE A 120 17.21 1.20 -7.85
CA ILE A 120 17.17 -0.27 -7.90
C ILE A 120 16.15 -0.74 -8.95
N ARG A 121 14.96 -0.12 -9.00
CA ARG A 121 13.89 -0.46 -9.93
C ARG A 121 14.35 -0.32 -11.39
N LYS A 122 15.06 0.77 -11.71
CA LYS A 122 15.64 0.98 -13.05
C LYS A 122 16.70 -0.07 -13.40
N ASP A 123 17.63 -0.35 -12.48
CA ASP A 123 18.71 -1.29 -12.71
C ASP A 123 18.22 -2.72 -12.88
N THR A 124 17.18 -3.09 -12.12
CA THR A 124 16.60 -4.44 -12.12
C THR A 124 15.48 -4.61 -13.14
N LYS A 125 15.04 -3.53 -13.79
CA LYS A 125 13.90 -3.49 -14.73
C LYS A 125 12.61 -4.05 -14.12
N THR A 126 12.42 -3.80 -12.83
CA THR A 126 11.21 -4.20 -12.09
C THR A 126 10.16 -3.10 -12.12
N THR A 127 8.93 -3.45 -11.76
CA THR A 127 7.82 -2.49 -11.62
C THR A 127 7.35 -2.44 -10.18
N ILE A 128 7.04 -1.22 -9.71
CA ILE A 128 6.31 -0.98 -8.46
C ILE A 128 4.87 -0.66 -8.85
N TYR A 129 3.94 -1.47 -8.37
CA TYR A 129 2.51 -1.30 -8.52
C TYR A 129 1.95 -0.76 -7.19
N PRO A 130 1.36 0.44 -7.17
CA PRO A 130 0.76 0.96 -5.94
C PRO A 130 -0.48 0.16 -5.55
N ILE A 131 -0.64 -0.12 -4.24
CA ILE A 131 -1.89 -0.63 -3.66
C ILE A 131 -2.67 0.49 -2.97
N ASP A 132 -2.00 1.55 -2.50
CA ASP A 132 -2.67 2.68 -1.87
C ASP A 132 -3.75 3.28 -2.80
N SER A 133 -4.91 3.61 -2.26
CA SER A 133 -6.16 3.69 -3.04
C SER A 133 -6.12 4.79 -4.10
N GLU A 134 -5.58 5.95 -3.72
CA GLU A 134 -5.43 7.11 -4.58
C GLU A 134 -4.37 6.86 -5.66
N HIS A 135 -3.31 6.13 -5.34
CA HIS A 135 -2.24 5.83 -6.29
C HIS A 135 -2.58 4.69 -7.22
N SER A 136 -3.33 3.70 -6.76
CA SER A 136 -3.92 2.67 -7.61
C SER A 136 -4.88 3.31 -8.62
N ALA A 137 -5.72 4.23 -8.16
CA ALA A 137 -6.59 5.03 -9.01
C ALA A 137 -5.82 5.88 -10.03
N LEU A 138 -4.73 6.55 -9.61
CA LEU A 138 -3.85 7.27 -10.53
C LEU A 138 -3.14 6.34 -11.51
N TYR A 139 -2.73 5.14 -11.07
CA TYR A 139 -2.08 4.16 -11.93
C TYR A 139 -3.00 3.76 -13.09
N ASP A 140 -4.29 3.52 -12.81
CA ASP A 140 -5.28 3.20 -13.83
C ASP A 140 -5.59 4.39 -14.76
N LEU A 141 -5.76 5.61 -14.22
CA LEU A 141 -6.01 6.80 -15.04
C LEU A 141 -4.83 7.16 -15.96
N LEU A 142 -3.61 6.87 -15.51
CA LEU A 142 -2.37 7.16 -16.24
C LEU A 142 -1.93 6.01 -17.15
N LYS A 143 -2.56 4.84 -17.03
CA LYS A 143 -2.28 3.69 -17.90
C LYS A 143 -2.45 4.11 -19.36
N ASP A 144 -1.44 3.80 -20.16
CA ASP A 144 -1.36 4.12 -21.59
C ASP A 144 -1.33 5.64 -21.93
N LYS A 145 -1.15 6.52 -20.93
CA LYS A 145 -1.00 7.97 -21.14
C LYS A 145 0.47 8.38 -21.21
N LYS A 146 0.77 9.34 -22.08
CA LYS A 146 2.11 9.95 -22.13
C LYS A 146 2.18 11.05 -21.08
N LYS A 147 3.31 11.16 -20.36
CA LYS A 147 3.51 12.16 -19.30
C LYS A 147 3.28 13.60 -19.77
N ASN A 148 3.60 13.91 -21.03
CA ASN A 148 3.39 15.24 -21.61
C ASN A 148 1.92 15.58 -21.88
N GLN A 149 1.00 14.63 -21.78
CA GLN A 149 -0.44 14.88 -21.84
C GLN A 149 -1.01 15.30 -20.48
N ILE A 150 -0.27 15.03 -19.39
CA ILE A 150 -0.72 15.30 -18.03
C ILE A 150 -0.34 16.73 -17.65
N LYS A 151 -1.32 17.46 -17.12
CA LYS A 151 -1.12 18.80 -16.58
C LYS A 151 -0.88 18.72 -15.07
N GLN A 152 -1.76 18.03 -14.35
CA GLN A 152 -1.75 17.99 -12.89
C GLN A 152 -2.42 16.72 -12.36
N LEU A 153 -1.92 16.17 -11.26
CA LEU A 153 -2.54 15.06 -10.54
C LEU A 153 -3.39 15.59 -9.38
N MET A 154 -4.53 14.95 -9.14
CA MET A 154 -5.40 15.23 -7.99
C MET A 154 -5.41 14.00 -7.09
N ILE A 155 -4.98 14.18 -5.84
CA ILE A 155 -5.06 13.15 -4.80
C ILE A 155 -6.16 13.56 -3.83
N THR A 156 -7.19 12.72 -3.71
CA THR A 156 -8.35 13.07 -2.88
C THR A 156 -8.09 12.76 -1.41
N ALA A 157 -8.71 13.47 -0.47
CA ALA A 157 -8.60 13.24 0.96
C ALA A 157 -9.99 13.23 1.60
N SER A 158 -10.30 12.26 2.46
CA SER A 158 -11.58 12.22 3.19
C SER A 158 -11.79 13.43 4.11
N GLY A 159 -10.69 14.02 4.59
CA GLY A 159 -10.69 15.04 5.64
C GLY A 159 -11.07 14.51 7.03
N ALA A 160 -11.15 13.18 7.19
CA ALA A 160 -11.35 12.44 8.44
C ALA A 160 -12.52 12.91 9.33
N GLY A 161 -13.49 13.64 8.78
CA GLY A 161 -14.60 14.25 9.54
C GLY A 161 -14.22 15.51 10.32
N TYR A 162 -13.00 16.03 10.17
CA TYR A 162 -12.48 17.17 10.92
C TYR A 162 -12.21 18.41 10.06
N PHE A 163 -12.23 18.28 8.74
CA PHE A 163 -11.87 19.36 7.81
C PHE A 163 -12.65 20.68 8.00
N ASN A 164 -13.93 20.60 8.36
CA ASN A 164 -14.79 21.78 8.54
C ASN A 164 -14.94 22.23 10.01
N LYS A 165 -14.20 21.62 10.95
CA LYS A 165 -14.31 22.00 12.36
C LYS A 165 -13.48 23.25 12.65
N ASP A 166 -13.98 24.07 13.56
CA ASP A 166 -13.24 25.23 14.02
C ASP A 166 -12.03 24.81 14.86
N ILE A 167 -10.98 25.64 14.88
CA ILE A 167 -9.75 25.40 15.65
C ILE A 167 -10.06 25.12 17.13
N SER A 168 -11.07 25.79 17.69
CA SER A 168 -11.49 25.61 19.08
C SER A 168 -12.09 24.22 19.34
N GLU A 169 -12.75 23.63 18.36
CA GLU A 169 -13.29 22.26 18.42
C GLU A 169 -12.17 21.23 18.24
N LEU A 170 -11.25 21.48 17.30
CA LEU A 170 -10.10 20.60 17.05
C LEU A 170 -9.23 20.44 18.30
N ARG A 171 -9.04 21.51 19.10
CA ARG A 171 -8.29 21.48 20.36
C ARG A 171 -8.89 20.58 21.45
N LYS A 172 -10.17 20.22 21.32
CA LYS A 172 -10.88 19.37 22.29
C LYS A 172 -10.84 17.89 21.91
N LEU A 173 -10.35 17.56 20.71
CA LEU A 173 -10.32 16.17 20.25
C LEU A 173 -9.38 15.33 21.10
N THR A 174 -9.86 14.16 21.48
CA THR A 174 -9.11 13.15 22.22
C THR A 174 -8.52 12.13 21.26
N TYR A 175 -7.56 11.34 21.74
CA TYR A 175 -7.01 10.21 20.99
C TYR A 175 -8.12 9.28 20.45
N ASN A 176 -9.13 8.96 21.28
CA ASN A 176 -10.22 8.08 20.89
C ASN A 176 -11.11 8.68 19.78
N ASP A 177 -11.28 10.00 19.76
CA ASP A 177 -12.02 10.66 18.67
C ASP A 177 -11.30 10.43 17.34
N LEU A 178 -9.96 10.57 17.32
CA LEU A 178 -9.15 10.43 16.10
C LEU A 178 -9.15 9.00 15.54
N LEU A 179 -9.52 7.99 16.34
CA LEU A 179 -9.64 6.60 15.87
C LEU A 179 -10.95 6.33 15.12
N ASN A 180 -11.96 7.19 15.28
CA ASN A 180 -13.30 7.01 14.70
C ASN A 180 -13.40 7.67 13.32
N HIS A 181 -12.77 7.05 12.32
CA HIS A 181 -12.83 7.55 10.94
C HIS A 181 -14.21 7.29 10.29
N PRO A 182 -14.82 8.28 9.61
CA PRO A 182 -16.20 8.15 9.10
C PRO A 182 -16.38 7.08 8.02
N ASN A 183 -15.38 6.90 7.15
CA ASN A 183 -15.51 6.06 5.95
C ASN A 183 -14.75 4.73 6.00
N TRP A 184 -13.79 4.57 6.93
CA TRP A 184 -12.81 3.48 6.87
C TRP A 184 -12.57 2.89 8.26
N LYS A 185 -12.46 1.56 8.34
CA LYS A 185 -11.98 0.87 9.55
C LYS A 185 -10.49 0.57 9.38
N MET A 186 -9.65 1.29 10.11
CA MET A 186 -8.20 1.25 9.92
C MET A 186 -7.44 1.13 11.24
N GLY A 187 -6.12 0.96 11.16
CA GLY A 187 -5.24 1.00 12.32
C GLY A 187 -5.15 2.39 12.96
N ALA A 188 -4.66 2.46 14.19
CA ALA A 188 -4.60 3.72 14.94
C ALA A 188 -3.70 4.77 14.28
N GLU A 189 -2.51 4.37 13.84
CA GLU A 189 -1.53 5.26 13.20
C GLU A 189 -2.09 5.96 11.96
N ILE A 190 -2.64 5.19 11.01
CA ILE A 190 -3.24 5.76 9.79
C ILE A 190 -4.50 6.58 10.08
N SER A 191 -5.27 6.24 11.12
CA SER A 191 -6.44 7.04 11.52
C SER A 191 -6.03 8.43 12.03
N ILE A 192 -4.98 8.49 12.86
CA ILE A 192 -4.40 9.76 13.33
C ILE A 192 -3.76 10.54 12.19
N ASN A 193 -3.02 9.87 11.31
CA ASN A 193 -2.40 10.51 10.15
C ASN A 193 -3.44 11.06 9.17
N SER A 194 -4.60 10.39 9.03
CA SER A 194 -5.73 10.91 8.25
C SER A 194 -6.33 12.15 8.90
N ALA A 195 -6.58 12.12 10.21
CA ALA A 195 -7.13 13.25 10.96
C ALA A 195 -6.24 14.50 10.97
N THR A 196 -4.93 14.31 10.86
CA THR A 196 -3.92 15.38 10.84
C THR A 196 -3.44 15.76 9.44
N PHE A 197 -3.99 15.14 8.39
CA PHE A 197 -3.52 15.23 6.99
C PHE A 197 -2.06 14.80 6.74
N VAL A 198 -1.33 14.31 7.74
CA VAL A 198 0.02 13.74 7.57
C VAL A 198 -0.01 12.60 6.55
N ASN A 199 -1.07 11.79 6.56
CA ASN A 199 -1.27 10.74 5.56
C ASN A 199 -1.26 11.30 4.14
N LYS A 200 -1.94 12.42 3.90
CA LYS A 200 -2.01 13.05 2.57
C LYS A 200 -0.67 13.63 2.13
N VAL A 201 0.15 14.11 3.08
CA VAL A 201 1.53 14.55 2.79
C VAL A 201 2.37 13.37 2.29
N TYR A 202 2.27 12.21 2.94
CA TYR A 202 2.99 10.99 2.52
C TYR A 202 2.57 10.57 1.11
N GLU A 203 1.27 10.61 0.84
CA GLU A 203 0.70 10.19 -0.44
C GLU A 203 1.06 11.15 -1.59
N ILE A 204 1.24 12.45 -1.33
CA ILE A 204 1.77 13.39 -2.32
C ILE A 204 3.23 13.03 -2.69
N VAL A 205 4.07 12.77 -1.68
CA VAL A 205 5.47 12.36 -1.90
C VAL A 205 5.53 11.04 -2.67
N GLU A 206 4.71 10.07 -2.27
CA GLU A 206 4.57 8.78 -2.92
C GLU A 206 4.18 8.91 -4.41
N ALA A 207 3.17 9.74 -4.72
CA ALA A 207 2.72 9.97 -6.09
C ALA A 207 3.81 10.60 -6.95
N TYR A 208 4.59 11.54 -6.40
CA TYR A 208 5.77 12.04 -7.10
C TYR A 208 6.76 10.92 -7.42
N HIS A 209 7.06 10.04 -6.45
CA HIS A 209 7.99 8.94 -6.67
C HIS A 209 7.47 7.91 -7.69
N LEU A 210 6.18 7.61 -7.71
CA LEU A 210 5.57 6.66 -8.66
C LEU A 210 5.49 7.23 -10.08
N PHE A 211 4.92 8.44 -10.23
CA PHE A 211 4.51 8.96 -11.54
C PHE A 211 5.51 9.97 -12.14
N LYS A 212 6.40 10.53 -11.32
CA LYS A 212 7.35 11.59 -11.68
C LYS A 212 6.67 12.84 -12.26
N ILE A 213 5.49 13.17 -11.74
CA ILE A 213 4.77 14.42 -12.03
C ILE A 213 4.87 15.28 -10.76
N LYS A 214 5.31 16.53 -10.93
CA LYS A 214 5.53 17.46 -9.79
C LYS A 214 4.26 18.21 -9.40
N ASP A 215 3.38 18.44 -10.37
CA ASP A 215 2.15 19.18 -10.15
C ASP A 215 1.08 18.23 -9.59
N ILE A 216 0.94 18.24 -8.25
CA ILE A 216 0.06 17.36 -7.48
C ILE A 216 -0.71 18.24 -6.51
N ILE A 217 -2.04 18.19 -6.56
CA ILE A 217 -2.91 18.92 -5.65
C ILE A 217 -3.71 17.97 -4.74
N PRO A 218 -3.75 18.22 -3.43
CA PRO A 218 -4.70 17.57 -2.54
C PRO A 218 -6.09 18.18 -2.72
N VAL A 219 -7.11 17.33 -2.79
CA VAL A 219 -8.52 17.77 -2.91
C VAL A 219 -9.34 17.06 -1.85
N VAL A 220 -10.13 17.79 -1.07
CA VAL A 220 -11.00 17.15 -0.08
C VAL A 220 -12.23 16.58 -0.76
N GLU A 221 -12.41 15.27 -0.64
CA GLU A 221 -13.56 14.51 -1.15
C GLU A 221 -14.09 13.63 -0.01
N ARG A 222 -15.19 14.08 0.60
CA ARG A 222 -15.66 13.55 1.88
C ARG A 222 -16.35 12.18 1.78
N SER A 223 -16.85 11.79 0.60
CA SER A 223 -17.50 10.49 0.42
C SER A 223 -16.48 9.35 0.29
N SER A 224 -15.22 9.68 -0.03
CA SER A 224 -14.17 8.74 -0.43
C SER A 224 -14.52 7.89 -1.65
N THR A 225 -15.52 8.29 -2.44
CA THR A 225 -15.95 7.56 -3.63
C THR A 225 -15.05 7.87 -4.82
N ILE A 226 -14.55 9.11 -4.93
CA ILE A 226 -13.54 9.47 -5.94
C ILE A 226 -12.19 9.34 -5.28
N HIS A 227 -11.35 8.44 -5.78
CA HIS A 227 -10.02 8.18 -5.20
C HIS A 227 -8.95 9.10 -5.79
N ALA A 228 -9.01 9.40 -7.09
CA ALA A 228 -8.06 10.31 -7.71
C ALA A 228 -8.64 10.99 -8.96
N GLY A 229 -7.97 12.05 -9.39
CA GLY A 229 -8.24 12.73 -10.64
C GLY A 229 -6.96 13.07 -11.40
N VAL A 230 -7.09 13.23 -12.70
CA VAL A 230 -6.02 13.67 -13.59
C VAL A 230 -6.55 14.80 -14.46
N ILE A 231 -5.87 15.93 -14.41
CA ILE A 231 -6.13 17.08 -15.29
C ILE A 231 -5.14 16.97 -16.45
N TYR A 232 -5.65 16.98 -17.67
CA TYR A 232 -4.84 16.90 -18.89
C TYR A 232 -4.55 18.29 -19.47
N GLN A 233 -3.61 18.35 -20.41
CA GLN A 233 -3.19 19.61 -21.06
C GLN A 233 -4.31 20.29 -21.87
N ASP A 234 -5.30 19.52 -22.34
CA ASP A 234 -6.52 20.04 -23.00
C ASP A 234 -7.58 20.54 -22.00
N ASN A 235 -7.27 20.53 -20.70
CA ASN A 235 -8.15 20.85 -19.58
C ASN A 235 -9.31 19.88 -19.36
N SER A 236 -9.32 18.71 -20.01
CA SER A 236 -10.17 17.61 -19.60
C SER A 236 -9.75 17.09 -18.22
N ILE A 237 -10.72 16.63 -17.44
CA ILE A 237 -10.49 16.07 -16.11
C ILE A 237 -11.11 14.68 -16.07
N HIS A 238 -10.29 13.69 -15.77
CA HIS A 238 -10.76 12.32 -15.56
C HIS A 238 -10.68 11.98 -14.08
N PHE A 239 -11.71 11.32 -13.57
CA PHE A 239 -11.78 10.84 -12.20
C PHE A 239 -11.87 9.32 -12.17
N HIS A 240 -11.29 8.72 -11.14
CA HIS A 240 -11.47 7.32 -10.81
C HIS A 240 -12.34 7.21 -9.57
N ALA A 241 -13.42 6.42 -9.67
CA ALA A 241 -14.39 6.28 -8.59
C ALA A 241 -14.79 4.82 -8.39
N THR A 242 -14.77 4.38 -7.13
CA THR A 242 -15.15 3.02 -6.70
C THR A 242 -15.80 3.07 -5.32
N THR A 243 -16.32 1.93 -4.85
CA THR A 243 -16.72 1.77 -3.45
C THR A 243 -15.49 1.70 -2.54
N ASN A 244 -15.62 2.12 -1.28
CA ASN A 244 -14.57 2.07 -0.25
C ASN A 244 -14.18 0.62 0.13
N ASP A 245 -13.39 -0.02 -0.73
CA ASP A 245 -12.92 -1.39 -0.60
C ASP A 245 -11.47 -1.45 -1.12
N MET A 246 -10.52 -2.08 -0.43
CA MET A 246 -9.13 -2.17 -0.92
C MET A 246 -8.88 -3.40 -1.82
N ARG A 247 -9.93 -4.15 -2.15
CA ARG A 247 -9.84 -5.40 -2.93
C ARG A 247 -9.99 -5.21 -4.45
N TRP A 248 -10.32 -4.00 -4.92
CA TRP A 248 -10.39 -3.71 -6.36
C TRP A 248 -9.02 -3.62 -7.02
#